data_AF-A0A0V1DJH8-F1
#
_entry.id   AF-A0A0V1DJH8-F1
#
_cell.length_a   1.000
_cell.length_b   1.000
_cell.length_c   1.000
_cell.angle_alpha   90.00
_cell.angle_beta   90.00
_cell.angle_gamma   90.00
#
_symmetry.space_group_name_H-M   'P 1'
#
loop_
_entity.id
_entity.type
_entity.pdbx_description
1 polymer ?
#
loop_
_entity_poly.entity_id
_entity_poly.type
_entity_poly.pdbx_seq_one_letter_code
_entity_poly.pdbx_strand_id
1 'polypeptide(L)'
;MLGFLALFRRFNLLKLLPRKANMCTERHCEVLEVVRRCVPKLEESNRKGQNGRICVIGGSYQYTGAPYFAAISALKTGADLSFVICAPEAGQAIKAYSPELIVFPVLTQDAFAEVQEEVLSRVDVIIIGPGIGRRAELVPFILRIVCEMARTGMPIVVDADGLNAVMTNLDAIRGLKNIVMTPNATEFDRLFKAEFEGRVIVTEDTLGAVKLLAAKLQNVTIVRKGPTDIISDGIHVLECAEPCSLRRCGGQGDVLSGVLGTFLHWTKRNSELFVESNSGGAQYTPTLVAAYGACRLTRESSRCAFERHRRGMVASDMVREIPQCFARLFPDSQAPSTSSRSGSGGDETEKVKEKARERVRMDVCMCMRGCEKAAILATSGSGLAPACVDVRPQLTFSSIVVIGGQRSHPSQTPFRPKRCSFYSLFLHNLYISLFYSSVAHKIHHFTFAYSSSSSTTWVGSKEN
;
A
#
# COMPACT_ATOMS: atom_id res chain seq x y z
N MET A 1 39.33 -51.57 25.80
CA MET A 1 38.19 -51.38 24.87
C MET A 1 37.19 -50.45 25.56
N LEU A 2 36.77 -49.38 24.88
CA LEU A 2 35.86 -48.30 25.33
C LEU A 2 36.42 -47.33 26.39
N GLY A 3 36.73 -46.09 25.97
CA GLY A 3 36.94 -45.01 26.95
C GLY A 3 37.73 -43.76 26.55
N PHE A 4 38.19 -43.58 25.30
CA PHE A 4 39.06 -42.42 24.99
C PHE A 4 38.83 -41.71 23.64
N LEU A 5 37.70 -41.92 22.97
CA LEU A 5 37.41 -41.29 21.67
C LEU A 5 36.21 -40.32 21.62
N ALA A 6 35.66 -39.92 22.77
CA ALA A 6 34.45 -39.08 22.81
C ALA A 6 34.66 -37.61 23.21
N LEU A 7 35.88 -37.17 23.55
CA LEU A 7 36.09 -35.80 24.05
C LEU A 7 36.72 -34.81 23.06
N PHE A 8 37.24 -35.26 21.90
CA PHE A 8 37.97 -34.37 20.99
C PHE A 8 37.16 -33.80 19.80
N ARG A 9 35.86 -34.12 19.69
CA ARG A 9 35.00 -33.60 18.60
C ARG A 9 34.01 -32.50 19.00
N ARG A 10 34.06 -31.99 20.24
CA ARG A 10 33.15 -30.93 20.71
C ARG A 10 33.76 -29.53 20.84
N PHE A 11 35.07 -29.37 20.58
CA PHE A 11 35.76 -28.10 20.83
C PHE A 11 35.96 -27.18 19.61
N ASN A 12 35.38 -27.50 18.44
CA ASN A 12 35.54 -26.67 17.23
C ASN A 12 34.23 -26.15 16.59
N LEU A 13 33.07 -26.32 17.25
CA LEU A 13 31.81 -25.75 16.73
C LEU A 13 31.43 -24.39 17.35
N LEU A 14 32.07 -23.98 18.45
CA LEU A 14 31.74 -22.74 19.18
C LEU A 14 32.56 -21.51 18.75
N LYS A 15 33.57 -21.66 17.88
CA LYS A 15 34.38 -20.53 17.35
C LYS A 15 33.89 -19.98 15.99
N LEU A 16 32.89 -20.60 15.37
CA LEU A 16 32.32 -20.16 14.08
C LEU A 16 31.08 -19.26 14.21
N LEU A 17 30.48 -19.18 15.39
CA LEU A 17 29.27 -18.39 15.65
C LEU A 17 29.51 -16.87 15.81
N PRO A 18 30.61 -16.36 16.44
CA PRO A 18 30.80 -14.91 16.55
C PRO A 18 31.22 -14.25 15.24
N ARG A 19 31.83 -14.98 14.29
CA ARG A 19 32.24 -14.44 12.99
C ARG A 19 31.07 -14.14 12.06
N LYS A 20 30.05 -15.02 11.99
CA LYS A 20 28.86 -14.78 11.14
C LYS A 20 27.99 -13.62 11.65
N ALA A 21 27.81 -13.50 12.96
CA ALA A 21 27.02 -12.43 13.56
C ALA A 21 27.69 -11.05 13.37
N ASN A 22 29.01 -10.96 13.57
CA ASN A 22 29.75 -9.71 13.37
C ASN A 22 29.76 -9.27 11.91
N MET A 23 29.97 -10.21 10.97
CA MET A 23 30.01 -9.92 9.53
C MET A 23 28.65 -9.53 8.93
N CYS A 24 27.55 -10.03 9.51
CA CYS A 24 26.18 -9.62 9.15
C CYS A 24 25.88 -8.19 9.66
N THR A 25 26.32 -7.88 10.89
CA THR A 25 26.13 -6.56 11.51
C THR A 25 26.97 -5.48 10.81
N GLU A 26 28.20 -5.78 10.41
CA GLU A 26 29.06 -4.86 9.64
C GLU A 26 28.45 -4.51 8.27
N ARG A 27 27.97 -5.51 7.52
CA ARG A 27 27.29 -5.28 6.22
C ARG A 27 26.00 -4.48 6.35
N HIS A 28 25.25 -4.64 7.43
CA HIS A 28 24.05 -3.83 7.69
C HIS A 28 24.38 -2.37 7.93
N CYS A 29 25.42 -2.08 8.71
CA CYS A 29 25.90 -0.72 8.92
C CYS A 29 26.36 -0.10 7.59
N GLU A 30 27.11 -0.84 6.77
CA GLU A 30 27.58 -0.37 5.46
C GLU A 30 26.42 0.01 4.52
N VAL A 31 25.44 -0.87 4.35
CA VAL A 31 24.29 -0.58 3.47
C VAL A 31 23.50 0.61 3.99
N LEU A 32 23.26 0.69 5.30
CA LEU A 32 22.50 1.79 5.90
C LEU A 32 23.21 3.14 5.73
N GLU A 33 24.53 3.19 5.79
CA GLU A 33 25.30 4.39 5.45
C GLU A 33 25.13 4.80 3.98
N VAL A 34 25.11 3.84 3.06
CA VAL A 34 24.80 4.14 1.64
C VAL A 34 23.37 4.69 1.50
N VAL A 35 22.39 4.12 2.21
CA VAL A 35 21.02 4.66 2.25
C VAL A 35 21.02 6.11 2.74
N ARG A 36 21.71 6.41 3.84
CA ARG A 36 21.82 7.77 4.41
C ARG A 36 22.38 8.77 3.41
N ARG A 37 23.40 8.38 2.64
CA ARG A 37 24.00 9.22 1.60
C ARG A 37 23.06 9.49 0.42
N CYS A 38 22.09 8.62 0.16
CA CYS A 38 21.11 8.80 -0.90
C CYS A 38 19.96 9.74 -0.49
N VAL A 39 19.67 9.86 0.81
CA VAL A 39 18.60 10.73 1.31
C VAL A 39 18.94 12.20 0.99
N PRO A 40 18.07 12.93 0.26
CA PRO A 40 18.35 14.31 -0.12
C PRO A 40 18.31 15.21 1.12
N LYS A 41 19.24 16.17 1.17
CA LYS A 41 19.21 17.23 2.17
C LYS A 41 18.11 18.23 1.84
N LEU A 42 17.45 18.73 2.89
CA LEU A 42 16.50 19.83 2.76
C LEU A 42 17.27 21.15 2.69
N GLU A 43 17.27 21.77 1.52
CA GLU A 43 17.94 23.05 1.24
C GLU A 43 16.92 24.10 0.78
N GLU A 44 17.18 25.38 1.05
CA GLU A 44 16.30 26.49 0.64
C GLU A 44 16.12 26.60 -0.88
N SER A 45 17.09 26.09 -1.65
CA SER A 45 17.09 26.07 -3.11
C SER A 45 16.16 24.99 -3.70
N ASN A 46 15.75 24.00 -2.89
CA ASN A 46 14.94 22.88 -3.36
C ASN A 46 13.57 23.35 -3.84
N ARG A 47 13.14 22.81 -4.97
CA ARG A 47 11.83 23.09 -5.58
C ARG A 47 10.93 21.88 -5.48
N LYS A 48 9.62 22.14 -5.39
CA LYS A 48 8.57 21.13 -5.40
C LYS A 48 8.78 20.12 -6.54
N GLY A 49 8.85 18.85 -6.17
CA GLY A 49 8.98 17.72 -7.08
C GLY A 49 10.41 17.22 -7.26
N GLN A 50 11.44 17.85 -6.67
CA GLN A 50 12.81 17.37 -6.75
C GLN A 50 13.08 16.18 -5.81
N ASN A 51 12.36 16.08 -4.69
CA ASN A 51 12.50 14.98 -3.73
C ASN A 51 11.56 13.81 -3.99
N GLY A 52 10.89 13.80 -5.14
CA GLY A 52 10.22 12.64 -5.69
C GLY A 52 8.74 12.86 -5.95
N ARG A 53 8.32 12.39 -7.12
CA ARG A 53 6.94 12.37 -7.59
C ARG A 53 6.54 10.91 -7.76
N ILE A 54 5.81 10.39 -6.78
CA ILE A 54 5.52 8.95 -6.70
C ILE A 54 4.12 8.69 -7.23
N CYS A 55 3.95 7.71 -8.11
CA CYS A 55 2.65 7.33 -8.63
C CYS A 55 2.26 5.94 -8.15
N VAL A 56 1.12 5.83 -7.47
CA VAL A 56 0.50 4.56 -7.11
C VAL A 56 -0.59 4.22 -8.11
N ILE A 57 -0.46 3.09 -8.79
CA ILE A 57 -1.44 2.53 -9.72
C ILE A 57 -2.09 1.34 -9.04
N GLY A 58 -3.35 1.50 -8.64
CA GLY A 58 -4.06 0.52 -7.85
C GLY A 58 -5.43 1.03 -7.48
N GLY A 59 -6.06 0.47 -6.46
CA GLY A 59 -7.41 0.86 -6.09
C GLY A 59 -8.48 0.33 -7.05
N SER A 60 -9.37 -0.45 -6.49
CA SER A 60 -10.56 -0.98 -7.15
C SER A 60 -11.78 -0.61 -6.33
N TYR A 61 -12.97 -0.91 -6.87
CA TYR A 61 -14.24 -0.72 -6.18
C TYR A 61 -14.22 -1.19 -4.71
N GLN A 62 -13.53 -2.30 -4.41
CA GLN A 62 -13.45 -2.86 -3.05
C GLN A 62 -12.27 -2.34 -2.23
N TYR A 63 -11.13 -2.07 -2.87
CA TYR A 63 -9.86 -1.85 -2.17
C TYR A 63 -9.37 -0.41 -2.33
N THR A 64 -10.00 0.53 -1.62
CA THR A 64 -9.62 1.95 -1.61
C THR A 64 -8.49 2.27 -0.62
N GLY A 65 -8.37 1.49 0.46
CA GLY A 65 -7.38 1.74 1.53
C GLY A 65 -5.94 1.43 1.14
N ALA A 66 -5.71 0.35 0.39
CA ALA A 66 -4.38 -0.07 -0.05
C ALA A 66 -3.63 1.01 -0.86
N PRO A 67 -4.19 1.57 -1.96
CA PRO A 67 -3.51 2.63 -2.70
C PRO A 67 -3.32 3.90 -1.86
N TYR A 68 -4.24 4.21 -0.93
CA TYR A 68 -4.07 5.31 0.01
C TYR A 68 -2.86 5.10 0.92
N PHE A 69 -2.72 3.92 1.55
CA PHE A 69 -1.60 3.65 2.46
C PHE A 69 -0.25 3.71 1.74
N ALA A 70 -0.16 3.21 0.51
CA ALA A 70 1.05 3.37 -0.30
C ALA A 70 1.33 4.86 -0.61
N ALA A 71 0.32 5.59 -1.09
CA ALA A 71 0.51 6.97 -1.51
C ALA A 71 0.85 7.92 -0.35
N ILE A 72 0.18 7.78 0.79
CA ILE A 72 0.41 8.62 1.97
C ILE A 72 1.74 8.29 2.65
N SER A 73 2.17 7.02 2.63
CA SER A 73 3.46 6.61 3.20
C SER A 73 4.63 7.15 2.39
N ALA A 74 4.48 7.30 1.08
CA ALA A 74 5.47 8.00 0.26
C ALA A 74 5.63 9.48 0.69
N LEU A 75 4.52 10.20 0.85
CA LEU A 75 4.55 11.59 1.36
C LEU A 75 5.16 11.68 2.77
N LYS A 76 4.78 10.78 3.68
CA LYS A 76 5.32 10.76 5.04
C LYS A 76 6.80 10.38 5.13
N THR A 77 7.30 9.67 4.12
CA THR A 77 8.73 9.34 3.99
C THR A 77 9.53 10.54 3.51
N GLY A 78 8.96 11.39 2.64
CA GLY A 78 9.58 12.62 2.15
C GLY A 78 9.44 12.87 0.65
N ALA A 79 8.58 12.12 -0.06
CA ALA A 79 8.21 12.48 -1.43
C ALA A 79 7.47 13.83 -1.46
N ASP A 80 7.77 14.66 -2.45
CA ASP A 80 7.15 15.98 -2.60
C ASP A 80 5.71 15.89 -3.14
N LEU A 81 5.46 14.91 -4.00
CA LEU A 81 4.17 14.70 -4.65
C LEU A 81 3.84 13.21 -4.69
N SER A 82 2.57 12.90 -4.46
CA SER A 82 2.05 11.54 -4.52
C SER A 82 0.76 11.53 -5.33
N PHE A 83 0.78 10.71 -6.37
CA PHE A 83 -0.28 10.54 -7.35
C PHE A 83 -0.92 9.17 -7.16
N VAL A 84 -2.23 9.09 -7.37
CA VAL A 84 -2.97 7.82 -7.34
C VAL A 84 -3.79 7.67 -8.61
N ILE A 85 -3.47 6.67 -9.42
CA ILE A 85 -4.32 6.23 -10.52
C ILE A 85 -5.16 5.06 -10.02
N CYS A 86 -6.47 5.22 -10.07
CA CYS A 86 -7.40 4.23 -9.54
C CYS A 86 -8.66 4.07 -10.36
N ALA A 87 -9.42 2.99 -10.07
CA ALA A 87 -10.72 2.78 -10.68
C ALA A 87 -11.65 3.96 -10.37
N PRO A 88 -12.52 4.38 -11.30
CA PRO A 88 -13.39 5.53 -11.12
C PRO A 88 -14.17 5.52 -9.80
N GLU A 89 -14.63 4.33 -9.39
CA GLU A 89 -15.43 4.10 -8.19
C GLU A 89 -14.62 4.28 -6.90
N ALA A 90 -13.31 4.08 -6.94
CA ALA A 90 -12.41 4.23 -5.80
C ALA A 90 -12.01 5.69 -5.55
N GLY A 91 -12.07 6.53 -6.58
CA GLY A 91 -11.48 7.86 -6.58
C GLY A 91 -12.04 8.79 -5.50
N GLN A 92 -13.37 8.83 -5.33
CA GLN A 92 -13.99 9.71 -4.34
C GLN A 92 -13.61 9.33 -2.91
N ALA A 93 -13.58 8.04 -2.59
CA ALA A 93 -13.20 7.55 -1.26
C ALA A 93 -11.73 7.89 -0.94
N ILE A 94 -10.81 7.68 -1.90
CA ILE A 94 -9.39 7.98 -1.72
C ILE A 94 -9.16 9.47 -1.51
N LYS A 95 -9.83 10.33 -2.32
CA LYS A 95 -9.78 11.79 -2.16
C LYS A 95 -10.27 12.26 -0.78
N ALA A 96 -11.25 11.56 -0.21
CA ALA A 96 -11.78 11.87 1.11
C ALA A 96 -10.83 11.50 2.26
N TYR A 97 -9.87 10.57 2.05
CA TYR A 97 -8.92 10.19 3.09
C TYR A 97 -7.81 11.22 3.31
N SER A 98 -7.40 11.95 2.27
CA SER A 98 -6.32 12.94 2.35
C SER A 98 -6.40 13.95 1.19
N PRO A 99 -6.48 15.27 1.47
CA PRO A 99 -6.44 16.31 0.44
C PRO A 99 -5.06 16.48 -0.20
N GLU A 100 -4.00 15.89 0.36
CA GLU A 100 -2.63 15.97 -0.16
C GLU A 100 -2.40 15.06 -1.39
N LEU A 101 -3.24 14.04 -1.59
CA LEU A 101 -3.11 13.09 -2.70
C LEU A 101 -3.72 13.65 -3.99
N ILE A 102 -2.99 13.51 -5.09
CA ILE A 102 -3.48 13.86 -6.44
C ILE A 102 -4.07 12.60 -7.08
N VAL A 103 -5.40 12.51 -7.11
CA VAL A 103 -6.10 11.27 -7.49
C VAL A 103 -6.72 11.39 -8.89
N PHE A 104 -6.30 10.49 -9.78
CA PHE A 104 -6.78 10.30 -11.16
C PHE A 104 -7.66 9.04 -11.26
N PRO A 105 -8.99 9.20 -11.29
CA PRO A 105 -9.94 8.08 -11.33
C PRO A 105 -10.15 7.55 -12.76
N VAL A 106 -9.07 7.11 -13.41
CA VAL A 106 -9.04 6.76 -14.85
C VAL A 106 -8.66 5.31 -15.14
N LEU A 107 -8.46 4.47 -14.12
CA LEU A 107 -7.96 3.11 -14.30
C LEU A 107 -8.99 2.19 -14.97
N THR A 108 -8.92 2.11 -16.30
CA THR A 108 -9.69 1.21 -17.16
C THR A 108 -8.75 0.40 -18.06
N GLN A 109 -9.27 -0.59 -18.79
CA GLN A 109 -8.47 -1.46 -19.67
C GLN A 109 -7.66 -0.68 -20.73
N ASP A 110 -8.24 0.39 -21.27
CA ASP A 110 -7.68 1.17 -22.38
C ASP A 110 -7.04 2.49 -21.94
N ALA A 111 -6.94 2.73 -20.63
CA ALA A 111 -6.48 3.99 -20.05
C ALA A 111 -4.99 4.30 -20.29
N PHE A 112 -4.24 3.43 -20.96
CA PHE A 112 -2.78 3.55 -21.07
C PHE A 112 -2.33 4.88 -21.68
N ALA A 113 -2.94 5.29 -22.80
CA ALA A 113 -2.56 6.52 -23.48
C ALA A 113 -2.82 7.77 -22.61
N GLU A 114 -4.02 7.85 -22.03
CA GLU A 114 -4.43 8.93 -21.12
C GLU A 114 -3.51 9.00 -19.89
N VAL A 115 -3.30 7.85 -19.23
CA VAL A 115 -2.40 7.72 -18.07
C VAL A 115 -0.97 8.13 -18.41
N GLN A 116 -0.46 7.70 -19.55
CA GLN A 116 0.91 7.97 -19.97
C GLN A 116 1.14 9.47 -20.18
N GLU A 117 0.26 10.11 -20.94
CA GLU A 117 0.38 11.52 -21.29
C GLU A 117 0.19 12.43 -20.07
N GLU A 118 -0.86 12.19 -19.28
CA GLU A 118 -1.24 13.08 -18.18
C GLU A 118 -0.39 12.90 -16.93
N VAL A 119 -0.01 11.66 -16.60
CA VAL A 119 0.57 11.31 -15.29
C VAL A 119 1.98 10.75 -15.44
N LEU A 120 2.18 9.68 -16.23
CA LEU A 120 3.45 8.96 -16.23
C LEU A 120 4.63 9.80 -16.75
N SER A 121 4.36 10.82 -17.57
CA SER A 121 5.35 11.79 -18.04
C SER A 121 5.87 12.73 -16.95
N ARG A 122 5.19 12.82 -15.79
CA ARG A 122 5.45 13.80 -14.74
C ARG A 122 6.00 13.19 -13.46
N VAL A 123 6.07 11.86 -13.36
CA VAL A 123 6.40 11.13 -12.13
C VAL A 123 7.77 10.49 -12.24
N ASP A 124 8.39 10.23 -11.10
CA ASP A 124 9.75 9.71 -11.02
C ASP A 124 9.81 8.22 -10.69
N VAL A 125 8.73 7.66 -10.10
CA VAL A 125 8.61 6.26 -9.68
C VAL A 125 7.15 5.79 -9.78
N ILE A 126 6.97 4.53 -10.16
CA ILE A 126 5.65 3.87 -10.20
C ILE A 126 5.59 2.77 -9.13
N ILE A 127 4.47 2.69 -8.41
CA ILE A 127 4.10 1.57 -7.55
C ILE A 127 2.83 0.97 -8.15
N ILE A 128 2.84 -0.29 -8.53
CA ILE A 128 1.70 -0.96 -9.16
C ILE A 128 1.23 -2.15 -8.34
N GLY A 129 -0.08 -2.23 -8.13
CA GLY A 129 -0.73 -3.37 -7.49
C GLY A 129 -1.53 -3.12 -6.20
N PRO A 130 -1.22 -2.12 -5.33
CA PRO A 130 -1.99 -1.89 -4.10
C PRO A 130 -3.48 -1.74 -4.35
N GLY A 131 -4.28 -2.75 -4.00
CA GLY A 131 -5.72 -2.78 -4.19
C GLY A 131 -6.21 -2.82 -5.65
N ILE A 132 -5.36 -3.11 -6.64
CA ILE A 132 -5.74 -3.12 -8.06
C ILE A 132 -6.74 -4.23 -8.40
N GLY A 133 -6.75 -5.32 -7.61
CA GLY A 133 -7.61 -6.49 -7.81
C GLY A 133 -7.10 -7.42 -8.91
N ARG A 134 -7.89 -8.45 -9.22
CA ARG A 134 -7.50 -9.55 -10.13
C ARG A 134 -8.34 -9.64 -11.40
N ARG A 135 -8.87 -8.52 -11.87
CA ARG A 135 -9.64 -8.50 -13.12
C ARG A 135 -8.73 -8.87 -14.28
N ALA A 136 -9.07 -9.91 -15.03
CA ALA A 136 -8.24 -10.41 -16.14
C ALA A 136 -8.00 -9.35 -17.21
N GLU A 137 -8.98 -8.48 -17.44
CA GLU A 137 -8.90 -7.35 -18.38
C GLU A 137 -7.80 -6.32 -18.05
N LEU A 138 -7.36 -6.22 -16.80
CA LEU A 138 -6.28 -5.30 -16.40
C LEU A 138 -4.89 -5.89 -16.59
N VAL A 139 -4.75 -7.20 -16.77
CA VAL A 139 -3.43 -7.85 -16.87
C VAL A 139 -2.60 -7.31 -18.04
N PRO A 140 -3.14 -7.17 -19.27
CA PRO A 140 -2.39 -6.59 -20.39
C PRO A 140 -1.93 -5.16 -20.11
N PHE A 141 -2.80 -4.35 -19.50
CA PHE A 141 -2.49 -2.96 -19.12
C PHE A 141 -1.34 -2.91 -18.10
N ILE A 142 -1.39 -3.72 -17.05
CA ILE A 142 -0.36 -3.79 -16.00
C ILE A 142 0.99 -4.20 -16.61
N LEU A 143 1.00 -5.28 -17.41
CA LEU A 143 2.23 -5.74 -18.09
C LEU A 143 2.79 -4.66 -19.01
N ARG A 144 1.92 -3.97 -19.78
CA ARG A 144 2.34 -2.90 -20.67
C ARG A 144 3.00 -1.74 -19.91
N ILE A 145 2.40 -1.26 -18.82
CA ILE A 145 3.00 -0.22 -17.98
C ILE A 145 4.36 -0.66 -17.44
N VAL A 146 4.43 -1.85 -16.83
CA VAL A 146 5.68 -2.34 -16.23
C VAL A 146 6.78 -2.42 -17.29
N CYS A 147 6.48 -3.00 -18.45
CA CYS A 147 7.47 -3.19 -19.50
C CYS A 147 7.88 -1.88 -20.19
N GLU A 148 6.93 -1.03 -20.59
CA GLU A 148 7.24 0.21 -21.31
C GLU A 148 7.97 1.21 -20.40
N MET A 149 7.53 1.38 -19.16
CA MET A 149 8.15 2.33 -18.24
C MET A 149 9.52 1.84 -17.74
N ALA A 150 9.69 0.53 -17.52
CA ALA A 150 11.01 0.01 -17.15
C ALA A 150 12.04 0.23 -18.28
N ARG A 151 11.63 0.18 -19.55
CA ARG A 151 12.51 0.49 -20.70
C ARG A 151 12.95 1.95 -20.75
N THR A 152 12.19 2.88 -20.18
CA THR A 152 12.62 4.29 -20.03
C THR A 152 13.52 4.50 -18.82
N GLY A 153 13.84 3.43 -18.07
CA GLY A 153 14.60 3.51 -16.82
C GLY A 153 13.78 4.00 -15.62
N MET A 154 12.44 4.08 -15.72
CA MET A 154 11.56 4.38 -14.59
C MET A 154 11.71 3.29 -13.50
N PRO A 155 11.95 3.63 -12.22
CA PRO A 155 11.83 2.69 -11.13
C PRO A 155 10.39 2.26 -10.92
N ILE A 156 10.20 0.97 -10.70
CA ILE A 156 8.88 0.35 -10.55
C ILE A 156 8.88 -0.58 -9.35
N VAL A 157 7.92 -0.38 -8.44
CA VAL A 157 7.56 -1.35 -7.40
C VAL A 157 6.36 -2.15 -7.87
N VAL A 158 6.48 -3.48 -7.89
CA VAL A 158 5.36 -4.39 -8.13
C VAL A 158 4.99 -5.04 -6.80
N ASP A 159 3.78 -4.78 -6.32
CA ASP A 159 3.26 -5.29 -5.04
C ASP A 159 1.89 -5.97 -5.23
N ALA A 160 1.49 -6.78 -4.25
CA ALA A 160 0.18 -7.41 -4.16
C ALA A 160 -0.32 -8.01 -5.49
N ASP A 161 -1.50 -7.60 -5.98
CA ASP A 161 -2.09 -8.14 -7.21
C ASP A 161 -1.37 -7.69 -8.50
N GLY A 162 -0.49 -6.68 -8.43
CA GLY A 162 0.46 -6.40 -9.51
C GLY A 162 1.41 -7.57 -9.76
N LEU A 163 1.81 -8.28 -8.70
CA LEU A 163 2.61 -9.51 -8.82
C LEU A 163 1.80 -10.61 -9.52
N ASN A 164 0.51 -10.72 -9.22
CA ASN A 164 -0.36 -11.70 -9.88
C ASN A 164 -0.47 -11.45 -11.39
N ALA A 165 -0.54 -10.19 -11.83
CA ALA A 165 -0.52 -9.87 -13.25
C ALA A 165 0.83 -10.19 -13.90
N VAL A 166 1.95 -9.79 -13.28
CA VAL A 166 3.29 -10.02 -13.82
C VAL A 166 3.65 -11.51 -13.87
N MET A 167 3.16 -12.32 -12.93
CA MET A 167 3.33 -13.78 -12.94
C MET A 167 2.76 -14.47 -14.18
N THR A 168 1.82 -13.83 -14.90
CA THR A 168 1.28 -14.40 -16.14
C THR A 168 2.29 -14.40 -17.30
N ASN A 169 3.30 -13.53 -17.23
CA ASN A 169 4.36 -13.44 -18.23
C ASN A 169 5.65 -12.86 -17.61
N LEU A 170 6.40 -13.69 -16.88
CA LEU A 170 7.67 -13.29 -16.26
C LEU A 170 8.76 -12.97 -17.29
N ASP A 171 8.70 -13.56 -18.47
CA ASP A 171 9.66 -13.27 -19.53
C ASP A 171 9.55 -11.84 -20.05
N ALA A 172 8.35 -11.22 -19.99
CA ALA A 172 8.15 -9.83 -20.42
C ALA A 172 8.96 -8.81 -19.62
N ILE A 173 9.32 -9.15 -18.37
CA ILE A 173 10.11 -8.28 -17.48
C ILE A 173 11.55 -8.74 -17.31
N ARG A 174 11.91 -9.92 -17.86
CA ARG A 174 13.22 -10.52 -17.65
C ARG A 174 14.32 -9.63 -18.21
N GLY A 175 15.34 -9.36 -17.40
CA GLY A 175 16.46 -8.51 -17.77
C GLY A 175 16.18 -7.00 -17.72
N LEU A 176 14.93 -6.57 -17.50
CA LEU A 176 14.61 -5.16 -17.29
C LEU A 176 15.18 -4.67 -15.95
N LYS A 177 15.65 -3.43 -15.93
CA LYS A 177 16.25 -2.80 -14.75
C LYS A 177 15.24 -2.00 -13.95
N ASN A 178 15.61 -1.65 -12.72
CA ASN A 178 14.85 -0.77 -11.83
C ASN A 178 13.47 -1.31 -11.40
N ILE A 179 13.27 -2.63 -11.46
CA ILE A 179 12.06 -3.30 -10.98
C ILE A 179 12.33 -3.91 -9.60
N VAL A 180 11.47 -3.61 -8.63
CA VAL A 180 11.47 -4.24 -7.31
C VAL A 180 10.12 -4.92 -7.07
N MET A 181 10.15 -6.23 -6.83
CA MET A 181 8.98 -7.00 -6.44
C MET A 181 8.94 -7.19 -4.94
N THR A 182 7.76 -7.08 -4.33
CA THR A 182 7.62 -7.15 -2.87
C THR A 182 6.71 -8.30 -2.40
N PRO A 183 6.93 -9.56 -2.81
CA PRO A 183 6.03 -10.66 -2.44
C PRO A 183 6.03 -10.95 -0.93
N ASN A 184 4.85 -11.21 -0.36
CA ASN A 184 4.74 -11.93 0.90
C ASN A 184 5.10 -13.43 0.71
N ALA A 185 5.12 -14.21 1.79
CA ALA A 185 5.48 -15.63 1.71
C ALA A 185 4.63 -16.42 0.68
N THR A 186 3.31 -16.24 0.68
CA THR A 186 2.39 -16.93 -0.25
C THR A 186 2.56 -16.43 -1.69
N GLU A 187 2.74 -15.13 -1.90
CA GLU A 187 3.01 -14.55 -3.22
C GLU A 187 4.36 -15.03 -3.76
N PHE A 188 5.37 -15.15 -2.91
CA PHE A 188 6.69 -15.65 -3.26
C PHE A 188 6.61 -17.10 -3.71
N ASP A 189 5.89 -17.96 -2.98
CA ASP A 189 5.71 -19.37 -3.37
C ASP A 189 5.03 -19.50 -4.74
N ARG A 190 4.07 -18.63 -5.05
CA ARG A 190 3.42 -18.61 -6.38
C ARG A 190 4.38 -18.13 -7.46
N LEU A 191 5.12 -17.06 -7.21
CA LEU A 191 6.09 -16.49 -8.13
C LEU A 191 7.22 -17.49 -8.44
N PHE A 192 7.70 -18.17 -7.41
CA PHE A 192 8.71 -19.22 -7.52
C PHE A 192 8.18 -20.41 -8.32
N LYS A 193 6.95 -20.87 -8.06
CA LYS A 193 6.34 -21.95 -8.85
C LYS A 193 6.12 -21.57 -10.32
N ALA A 194 5.76 -20.32 -10.59
CA ALA A 194 5.56 -19.81 -11.94
C ALA A 194 6.87 -19.80 -12.74
N GLU A 195 7.99 -19.37 -12.13
CA GLU A 195 9.30 -19.35 -12.80
C GLU A 195 9.90 -20.75 -13.01
N PHE A 196 9.71 -21.67 -12.05
CA PHE A 196 10.35 -22.99 -12.06
C PHE A 196 9.41 -24.13 -12.45
N GLU A 197 8.23 -23.83 -13.01
CA GLU A 197 7.21 -24.81 -13.44
C GLU A 197 6.87 -25.87 -12.37
N GLY A 198 6.91 -25.49 -11.08
CA GLY A 198 6.69 -26.41 -9.96
C GLY A 198 7.75 -27.51 -9.78
N ARG A 199 8.87 -27.47 -10.51
CA ARG A 199 9.94 -28.49 -10.49
C ARG A 199 10.86 -28.42 -9.27
N VAL A 200 10.75 -27.38 -8.46
CA VAL A 200 11.59 -27.15 -7.28
C VAL A 200 10.71 -27.16 -6.04
N ILE A 201 10.94 -28.13 -5.14
CA ILE A 201 10.43 -28.08 -3.76
C ILE A 201 11.17 -26.93 -3.10
N VAL A 202 10.43 -25.89 -2.67
CA VAL A 202 11.01 -24.76 -1.93
C VAL A 202 11.81 -25.35 -0.76
N THR A 203 13.13 -25.21 -0.84
CA THR A 203 14.07 -25.72 0.15
C THR A 203 13.87 -24.98 1.46
N GLU A 204 14.25 -25.59 2.60
CA GLU A 204 14.34 -24.87 3.89
C GLU A 204 15.24 -23.62 3.78
N ASP A 205 16.16 -23.59 2.81
CA ASP A 205 16.97 -22.43 2.45
C ASP A 205 16.18 -21.35 1.70
N THR A 206 15.50 -20.52 2.48
CA THR A 206 14.75 -19.36 1.97
C THR A 206 15.68 -18.32 1.32
N LEU A 207 16.90 -18.11 1.86
CA LEU A 207 17.82 -17.11 1.34
C LEU A 207 18.29 -17.49 -0.07
N GLY A 208 18.68 -18.76 -0.24
CA GLY A 208 19.03 -19.32 -1.54
C GLY A 208 17.89 -19.23 -2.55
N ALA A 209 16.65 -19.50 -2.13
CA ALA A 209 15.48 -19.39 -3.01
C ALA A 209 15.23 -17.96 -3.51
N VAL A 210 15.31 -16.96 -2.63
CA VAL A 210 15.12 -15.54 -3.01
C VAL A 210 16.23 -15.09 -3.97
N LYS A 211 17.49 -15.46 -3.69
CA LYS A 211 18.62 -15.17 -4.59
C LYS A 211 18.44 -15.83 -5.94
N LEU A 212 18.07 -17.11 -5.97
CA LEU A 212 17.90 -17.87 -7.21
C LEU A 212 16.81 -17.27 -8.09
N LEU A 213 15.66 -16.90 -7.51
CA LEU A 213 14.57 -16.27 -8.25
C LEU A 213 14.99 -14.93 -8.85
N ALA A 214 15.62 -14.05 -8.04
CA ALA A 214 16.12 -12.76 -8.53
C ALA A 214 17.18 -12.94 -9.64
N ALA A 215 18.08 -13.91 -9.50
CA ALA A 215 19.09 -14.23 -10.50
C ALA A 215 18.46 -14.73 -11.82
N LYS A 216 17.37 -15.50 -11.74
CA LYS A 216 16.65 -15.95 -12.94
C LYS A 216 15.93 -14.82 -13.64
N LEU A 217 15.26 -13.93 -12.91
CA LEU A 217 14.56 -12.80 -13.49
C LEU A 217 15.51 -11.74 -14.08
N GLN A 218 16.77 -11.71 -13.66
CA GLN A 218 17.84 -10.82 -14.14
C GLN A 218 17.52 -9.33 -13.95
N ASN A 219 18.35 -8.60 -13.21
CA ASN A 219 18.18 -7.17 -12.92
C ASN A 219 16.90 -6.79 -12.14
N VAL A 220 16.10 -7.78 -11.71
CA VAL A 220 14.93 -7.60 -10.86
C VAL A 220 15.32 -7.85 -9.40
N THR A 221 14.97 -6.92 -8.52
CA THR A 221 15.17 -7.07 -7.07
C THR A 221 13.93 -7.68 -6.43
N ILE A 222 14.10 -8.69 -5.59
CA ILE A 222 13.02 -9.33 -4.83
C ILE A 222 13.14 -8.96 -3.36
N VAL A 223 12.05 -8.48 -2.77
CA VAL A 223 11.86 -8.25 -1.34
C VAL A 223 10.84 -9.25 -0.83
N ARG A 224 11.31 -10.39 -0.33
CA ARG A 224 10.43 -11.38 0.31
C ARG A 224 10.09 -10.91 1.73
N LYS A 225 8.86 -10.45 1.93
CA LYS A 225 8.34 -9.96 3.22
C LYS A 225 8.16 -11.13 4.20
N GLY A 226 8.61 -10.98 5.45
CA GLY A 226 8.55 -12.07 6.43
C GLY A 226 8.90 -11.66 7.87
N PRO A 227 9.13 -12.63 8.78
CA PRO A 227 9.68 -12.34 10.12
C PRO A 227 11.02 -11.59 10.03
N THR A 228 11.83 -11.98 9.06
CA THR A 228 12.97 -11.24 8.50
C THR A 228 12.64 -10.98 7.04
N ASP A 229 12.85 -9.75 6.57
CA ASP A 229 12.69 -9.45 5.14
C ASP A 229 13.98 -9.80 4.42
N ILE A 230 13.88 -10.63 3.38
CA ILE A 230 15.03 -11.10 2.60
C ILE A 230 15.01 -10.39 1.26
N ILE A 231 16.12 -9.73 0.93
CA ILE A 231 16.24 -8.84 -0.22
C ILE A 231 17.36 -9.35 -1.12
N SER A 232 17.10 -9.55 -2.41
CA SER A 232 18.13 -9.97 -3.36
C SER A 232 17.94 -9.38 -4.75
N ASP A 233 19.04 -9.02 -5.39
CA ASP A 233 19.15 -8.64 -6.80
C ASP A 233 19.67 -9.79 -7.69
N GLY A 234 19.79 -11.01 -7.11
CA GLY A 234 20.33 -12.19 -7.76
C GLY A 234 21.83 -12.40 -7.54
N ILE A 235 22.55 -11.35 -7.14
CA ILE A 235 23.99 -11.39 -6.84
C ILE A 235 24.18 -11.35 -5.33
N HIS A 236 23.59 -10.35 -4.69
CA HIS A 236 23.67 -10.06 -3.27
C HIS A 236 22.41 -10.53 -2.55
N VAL A 237 22.54 -10.82 -1.26
CA VAL A 237 21.41 -11.09 -0.35
C VAL A 237 21.61 -10.25 0.89
N LEU A 238 20.59 -9.49 1.25
CA LEU A 238 20.51 -8.72 2.49
C LEU A 238 19.33 -9.22 3.33
N GLU A 239 19.47 -9.15 4.65
CA GLU A 239 18.44 -9.52 5.61
C GLU A 239 18.10 -8.30 6.48
N CYS A 240 16.84 -7.87 6.45
CA CYS A 240 16.35 -6.85 7.38
C CYS A 240 15.65 -7.56 8.55
N ALA A 241 16.44 -7.85 9.59
CA ALA A 241 16.02 -8.66 10.74
C ALA A 241 15.69 -7.82 11.99
N GLU A 242 15.72 -6.49 11.88
CA GLU A 242 15.45 -5.62 13.02
C GLU A 242 14.03 -5.85 13.57
N PRO A 243 13.84 -5.69 14.90
CA PRO A 243 12.56 -5.90 15.53
C PRO A 243 11.43 -5.12 14.85
N CYS A 244 10.31 -5.79 14.68
CA CYS A 244 9.08 -5.27 14.07
C CYS A 244 7.90 -5.55 15.01
N SER A 245 6.71 -5.04 14.70
CA SER A 245 5.52 -5.33 15.49
C SER A 245 5.22 -6.83 15.54
N LEU A 246 4.62 -7.28 16.65
CA LEU A 246 3.99 -8.61 16.73
C LEU A 246 2.56 -8.60 16.16
N ARG A 247 2.04 -7.42 15.82
CA ARG A 247 0.69 -7.23 15.29
C ARG A 247 0.72 -7.25 13.76
N ARG A 248 -0.09 -8.13 13.16
CA ARG A 248 -0.31 -8.19 11.71
C ARG A 248 -1.61 -7.47 11.35
N CYS A 249 -1.60 -6.13 11.30
CA CYS A 249 -2.70 -5.37 10.69
C CYS A 249 -2.59 -5.38 9.16
N GLY A 250 -3.73 -5.29 8.46
CA GLY A 250 -3.73 -4.99 7.02
C GLY A 250 -3.16 -3.60 6.75
N GLY A 251 -2.60 -3.39 5.56
CA GLY A 251 -1.97 -2.11 5.16
C GLY A 251 -0.45 -2.03 5.34
N GLN A 252 0.20 -2.99 6.02
CA GLN A 252 1.65 -2.91 6.26
C GLN A 252 2.49 -3.07 4.99
N GLY A 253 2.04 -3.93 4.07
CA GLY A 253 2.68 -4.09 2.76
C GLY A 253 2.57 -2.82 1.93
N ASP A 254 1.41 -2.17 1.98
CA ASP A 254 1.16 -0.90 1.28
C ASP A 254 2.05 0.23 1.84
N VAL A 255 2.25 0.28 3.17
CA VAL A 255 3.21 1.20 3.79
C VAL A 255 4.62 0.95 3.24
N LEU A 256 5.07 -0.32 3.18
CA LEU A 256 6.38 -0.66 2.64
C LEU A 256 6.54 -0.23 1.18
N SER A 257 5.54 -0.48 0.32
CA SER A 257 5.62 -0.12 -1.09
C SER A 257 5.67 1.39 -1.31
N GLY A 258 4.92 2.17 -0.51
CA GLY A 258 4.99 3.63 -0.50
C GLY A 258 6.36 4.18 -0.08
N VAL A 259 6.89 3.66 1.03
CA VAL A 259 8.24 4.01 1.51
C VAL A 259 9.30 3.66 0.45
N LEU A 260 9.22 2.45 -0.12
CA LEU A 260 10.13 1.96 -1.14
C LEU A 260 10.13 2.83 -2.40
N GLY A 261 8.96 3.29 -2.86
CA GLY A 261 8.89 4.16 -4.01
C GLY A 261 9.71 5.45 -3.81
N THR A 262 9.67 6.02 -2.61
CA THR A 262 10.45 7.22 -2.28
C THR A 262 11.95 6.94 -2.27
N PHE A 263 12.39 5.84 -1.64
CA PHE A 263 13.80 5.47 -1.64
C PHE A 263 14.34 5.14 -3.03
N LEU A 264 13.53 4.54 -3.91
CA LEU A 264 13.93 4.25 -5.29
C LEU A 264 14.21 5.52 -6.09
N HIS A 265 13.44 6.58 -5.89
CA HIS A 265 13.72 7.88 -6.48
C HIS A 265 15.09 8.40 -6.02
N TRP A 266 15.31 8.38 -4.71
CA TRP A 266 16.54 8.91 -4.11
C TRP A 266 17.79 8.12 -4.49
N THR A 267 17.75 6.79 -4.53
CA THR A 267 18.90 5.99 -4.97
C THR A 267 19.15 6.12 -6.47
N LYS A 268 18.09 6.24 -7.29
CA LYS A 268 18.24 6.53 -8.73
C LYS A 268 18.87 7.91 -8.97
N ARG A 269 18.45 8.93 -8.23
CA ARG A 269 19.01 10.28 -8.34
C ARG A 269 20.49 10.34 -7.98
N ASN A 270 20.93 9.50 -7.06
CA ASN A 270 22.33 9.40 -6.63
C ASN A 270 23.03 8.18 -7.28
N SER A 271 22.71 7.86 -8.54
CA SER A 271 23.24 6.68 -9.24
C SER A 271 24.78 6.64 -9.31
N GLU A 272 25.44 7.80 -9.27
CA GLU A 272 26.89 7.96 -9.24
C GLU A 272 27.54 7.35 -8.00
N LEU A 273 26.81 7.23 -6.88
CA LEU A 273 27.28 6.52 -5.68
C LEU A 273 27.46 5.03 -5.93
N PHE A 274 26.85 4.51 -7.00
CA PHE A 274 26.82 3.10 -7.37
C PHE A 274 27.65 2.80 -8.62
N VAL A 275 28.34 3.78 -9.20
CA VAL A 275 29.28 3.59 -10.31
C VAL A 275 30.69 3.31 -9.75
N GLU A 276 31.43 2.42 -10.41
CA GLU A 276 32.74 1.88 -10.03
C GLU A 276 33.62 2.81 -9.17
N SER A 277 33.62 2.59 -7.86
CA SER A 277 34.75 2.97 -7.02
C SER A 277 35.78 1.86 -7.14
N ASN A 278 36.95 2.15 -7.71
CA ASN A 278 38.15 1.28 -7.79
C ASN A 278 38.73 0.92 -6.39
N SER A 279 37.89 0.68 -5.39
CA SER A 279 38.26 0.60 -3.98
C SER A 279 37.39 -0.43 -3.24
N GLY A 280 37.48 -1.70 -3.65
CA GLY A 280 37.32 -2.88 -2.77
C GLY A 280 36.02 -3.12 -2.01
N GLY A 281 34.97 -2.30 -2.15
CA GLY A 281 33.67 -2.50 -1.49
C GLY A 281 32.74 -3.40 -2.30
N ALA A 282 31.91 -4.20 -1.62
CA ALA A 282 30.83 -4.94 -2.28
C ALA A 282 29.81 -3.95 -2.88
N GLN A 283 29.78 -3.86 -4.21
CA GLN A 283 28.98 -2.88 -4.93
C GLN A 283 27.52 -3.33 -4.98
N TYR A 284 26.68 -2.75 -4.11
CA TYR A 284 25.25 -2.99 -4.10
C TYR A 284 24.54 -2.25 -5.24
N THR A 285 23.43 -2.79 -5.73
CA THR A 285 22.60 -2.10 -6.73
C THR A 285 21.71 -1.02 -6.08
N PRO A 286 21.34 0.06 -6.81
CA PRO A 286 20.46 1.11 -6.28
C PRO A 286 19.11 0.60 -5.76
N THR A 287 18.55 -0.43 -6.41
CA THR A 287 17.30 -1.07 -6.02
C THR A 287 17.43 -1.88 -4.74
N LEU A 288 18.55 -2.59 -4.56
CA LEU A 288 18.85 -3.35 -3.34
C LEU A 288 19.01 -2.42 -2.12
N VAL A 289 19.71 -1.30 -2.29
CA VAL A 289 19.89 -0.29 -1.24
C VAL A 289 18.56 0.39 -0.90
N ALA A 290 17.77 0.78 -1.91
CA ALA A 290 16.44 1.34 -1.69
C ALA A 290 15.51 0.38 -0.93
N ALA A 291 15.51 -0.90 -1.33
CA ALA A 291 14.75 -1.96 -0.67
C ALA A 291 15.14 -2.12 0.80
N TYR A 292 16.45 -2.14 1.10
CA TYR A 292 16.92 -2.26 2.47
C TYR A 292 16.51 -1.06 3.33
N GLY A 293 16.71 0.17 2.84
CA GLY A 293 16.27 1.40 3.52
C GLY A 293 14.76 1.40 3.81
N ALA A 294 13.96 0.97 2.85
CA ALA A 294 12.51 0.89 2.99
C ALA A 294 12.04 -0.15 4.00
N CYS A 295 12.61 -1.35 3.98
CA CYS A 295 12.35 -2.39 4.98
C CYS A 295 12.72 -1.89 6.39
N ARG A 296 13.88 -1.23 6.51
CA ARG A 296 14.37 -0.70 7.79
C ARG A 296 13.45 0.38 8.35
N LEU A 297 13.05 1.37 7.55
CA LEU A 297 12.12 2.40 8.01
C LEU A 297 10.74 1.82 8.35
N THR A 298 10.21 0.93 7.52
CA THR A 298 8.87 0.35 7.72
C THR A 298 8.81 -0.48 9.00
N ARG A 299 9.83 -1.29 9.26
CA ARG A 299 9.94 -2.08 10.49
C ARG A 299 10.09 -1.21 11.72
N GLU A 300 10.90 -0.15 11.67
CA GLU A 300 11.03 0.82 12.78
C GLU A 300 9.69 1.49 13.10
N SER A 301 8.97 1.91 12.06
CA SER A 301 7.65 2.54 12.18
C SER A 301 6.62 1.56 12.75
N SER A 302 6.64 0.30 12.29
CA SER A 302 5.82 -0.79 12.83
C SER A 302 6.11 -1.05 14.31
N ARG A 303 7.40 -1.11 14.69
CA ARG A 303 7.83 -1.30 16.09
C ARG A 303 7.34 -0.16 16.99
N CYS A 304 7.56 1.09 16.59
CA CYS A 304 7.16 2.27 17.37
C CYS A 304 5.63 2.33 17.54
N ALA A 305 4.87 2.08 16.46
CA ALA A 305 3.41 2.05 16.52
C ALA A 305 2.90 0.93 17.44
N PHE A 306 3.54 -0.24 17.40
CA PHE A 306 3.20 -1.36 18.27
C PHE A 306 3.50 -1.09 19.74
N GLU A 307 4.59 -0.40 20.06
CA GLU A 307 4.92 -0.02 21.43
C GLU A 307 3.84 0.87 22.04
N ARG A 308 3.24 1.77 21.24
CA ARG A 308 2.17 2.68 21.67
C ARG A 308 0.80 2.02 21.72
N HIS A 309 0.43 1.30 20.67
CA HIS A 309 -0.96 0.85 20.46
C HIS A 309 -1.16 -0.65 20.75
N ARG A 310 -0.08 -1.42 20.85
CA ARG A 310 -0.07 -2.86 21.19
C ARG A 310 -1.08 -3.62 20.35
N ARG A 311 -2.07 -4.25 20.99
CA ARG A 311 -3.11 -5.03 20.31
C ARG A 311 -3.96 -4.14 19.39
N GLY A 312 -4.16 -2.87 19.69
CA GLY A 312 -5.00 -1.96 18.90
C GLY A 312 -4.35 -1.40 17.64
N MET A 313 -3.05 -1.62 17.42
CA MET A 313 -2.29 -1.05 16.31
C MET A 313 -2.90 -1.37 14.93
N VAL A 314 -3.05 -0.32 14.11
CA VAL A 314 -3.45 -0.38 12.70
C VAL A 314 -2.43 0.32 11.79
N ALA A 315 -2.58 0.20 10.46
CA ALA A 315 -1.64 0.79 9.50
C ALA A 315 -1.57 2.32 9.58
N SER A 316 -2.69 3.00 9.87
CA SER A 316 -2.68 4.46 10.08
C SER A 316 -1.78 4.88 11.25
N ASP A 317 -1.63 4.04 12.28
CA ASP A 317 -0.70 4.32 13.37
C ASP A 317 0.74 4.23 12.88
N MET A 318 1.07 3.24 12.04
CA MET A 318 2.40 3.14 11.41
C MET A 318 2.72 4.37 10.56
N VAL A 319 1.77 4.84 9.74
CA VAL A 319 1.94 6.03 8.91
C VAL A 319 2.30 7.27 9.75
N ARG A 320 1.74 7.38 10.96
CA ARG A 320 2.05 8.48 11.89
C ARG A 320 3.45 8.39 12.48
N GLU A 321 4.02 7.20 12.59
CA GLU A 321 5.39 7.00 13.11
C GLU A 321 6.48 7.29 12.09
N ILE A 322 6.18 7.18 10.79
CA ILE A 322 7.18 7.29 9.71
C ILE A 322 8.11 8.51 9.88
N PRO A 323 7.61 9.76 10.07
CA PRO A 323 8.50 10.92 10.13
C PRO A 323 9.48 10.88 11.31
N GLN A 324 9.02 10.44 12.49
CA GLN A 324 9.88 10.35 13.67
C GLN A 324 10.91 9.23 13.54
N CYS A 325 10.50 8.08 12.99
CA CYS A 325 11.39 6.96 12.71
C CYS A 325 12.41 7.32 11.63
N PHE A 326 12.00 8.08 10.62
CA PHE A 326 12.86 8.59 9.56
C PHE A 326 13.98 9.45 10.13
N ALA A 327 13.65 10.50 10.89
CA ALA A 327 14.63 11.41 11.48
C ALA A 327 15.63 10.69 12.40
N ARG A 328 15.21 9.60 13.06
CA ARG A 328 16.11 8.78 13.91
C ARG A 328 17.09 7.95 13.08
N LEU A 329 16.61 7.35 11.99
CA LEU A 329 17.42 6.46 11.15
C LEU A 329 18.32 7.23 10.18
N PHE A 330 17.84 8.39 9.71
CA PHE A 330 18.45 9.24 8.69
C PHE A 330 18.53 10.69 9.21
N PRO A 331 19.38 10.96 10.22
CA PRO A 331 19.48 12.28 10.81
C PRO A 331 20.06 13.29 9.81
N ASP A 332 19.49 14.49 9.79
CA ASP A 332 20.09 15.62 9.09
C ASP A 332 21.46 15.90 9.71
N SER A 333 22.50 15.94 8.90
CA SER A 333 23.88 16.22 9.34
C SER A 333 24.08 17.67 9.88
N GLN A 334 22.98 18.41 10.07
CA GLN A 334 22.88 19.83 10.40
C GLN A 334 21.99 20.10 11.62
N ALA A 335 21.68 19.09 12.46
CA ALA A 335 21.16 19.43 13.79
C ALA A 335 22.25 20.24 14.51
N PRO A 336 21.99 21.51 14.91
CA PRO A 336 23.00 22.30 15.59
C PRO A 336 23.42 21.51 16.81
N SER A 337 24.72 21.23 16.91
CA SER A 337 25.30 20.75 18.15
C SER A 337 24.92 21.78 19.20
N THR A 338 24.02 21.40 20.10
CA THR A 338 23.89 22.12 21.36
C THR A 338 25.26 22.02 21.99
N SER A 339 26.02 23.11 21.89
CA SER A 339 27.29 23.26 22.58
C SER A 339 26.99 22.97 24.04
N SER A 340 27.52 21.85 24.51
CA SER A 340 27.53 21.49 25.91
C SER A 340 28.35 22.55 26.62
N ARG A 341 27.68 23.60 27.11
CA ARG A 341 28.19 24.35 28.25
C ARG A 341 28.29 23.36 29.39
N SER A 342 29.52 23.01 29.71
CA SER A 342 29.91 22.31 30.93
C SER A 342 29.36 23.09 32.13
N GLY A 343 28.23 22.61 32.65
CA GLY A 343 27.61 23.03 33.90
C GLY A 343 27.25 21.78 34.68
N SER A 344 27.87 21.63 35.83
CA SER A 344 27.77 20.51 36.77
C SER A 344 26.35 20.04 37.08
N GLY A 345 26.15 18.73 36.92
CA GLY A 345 25.48 17.81 37.85
C GLY A 345 24.13 18.21 38.46
N GLY A 346 23.09 17.45 38.10
CA GLY A 346 21.93 17.20 38.97
C GLY A 346 20.59 17.56 38.35
N ASP A 347 19.79 16.52 38.09
CA ASP A 347 18.33 16.57 38.01
C ASP A 347 17.66 17.11 36.72
N GLU A 348 17.80 16.36 35.61
CA GLU A 348 17.06 16.60 34.35
C GLU A 348 15.98 15.56 34.03
N THR A 349 15.91 14.44 34.74
CA THR A 349 14.95 13.36 34.46
C THR A 349 13.53 13.60 34.99
N GLU A 350 13.36 14.52 35.93
CA GLU A 350 12.06 14.85 36.53
C GLU A 350 11.37 16.01 35.79
N LYS A 351 12.12 17.04 35.38
CA LYS A 351 11.62 18.20 34.62
C LYS A 351 11.10 17.85 33.22
N VAL A 352 11.66 16.83 32.56
CA VAL A 352 11.18 16.39 31.22
C VAL A 352 9.85 15.63 31.33
N LYS A 353 9.64 14.87 32.41
CA LYS A 353 8.37 14.18 32.68
C LYS A 353 7.27 15.15 33.09
N GLU A 354 7.62 16.22 33.80
CA GLU A 354 6.68 17.25 34.22
C GLU A 354 6.22 18.12 33.03
N LYS A 355 7.14 18.53 32.14
CA LYS A 355 6.79 19.22 30.87
C LYS A 355 5.91 18.39 29.94
N ALA A 356 6.12 17.07 29.90
CA ALA A 356 5.28 16.16 29.11
C ALA A 356 3.86 16.02 29.70
N ARG A 357 3.73 15.99 31.03
CA ARG A 357 2.43 15.97 31.73
C ARG A 357 1.68 17.30 31.58
N GLU A 358 2.39 18.41 31.51
CA GLU A 358 1.81 19.74 31.35
C GLU A 358 1.29 19.98 29.91
N ARG A 359 1.98 19.45 28.88
CA ARG A 359 1.48 19.45 27.49
C ARG A 359 0.21 18.61 27.32
N VAL A 360 0.16 17.42 27.90
CA VAL A 360 -1.04 16.57 27.85
C VAL A 360 -2.23 17.24 28.58
N ARG A 361 -1.98 18.00 29.66
CA ARG A 361 -3.02 18.81 30.34
C ARG A 361 -3.52 19.98 29.48
N MET A 362 -2.65 20.66 28.74
CA MET A 362 -3.06 21.75 27.84
C MET A 362 -3.90 21.25 26.66
N ASP A 363 -3.55 20.10 26.06
CA ASP A 363 -4.30 19.55 24.91
C ASP A 363 -5.72 19.09 25.31
N VAL A 364 -5.87 18.51 26.51
CA VAL A 364 -7.19 18.17 27.07
C VAL A 364 -7.99 19.43 27.41
N CYS A 365 -7.35 20.49 27.90
CA CYS A 365 -8.01 21.75 28.21
C CYS A 365 -8.42 22.55 26.95
N MET A 366 -7.64 22.49 25.87
CA MET A 366 -8.01 23.08 24.57
C MET A 366 -9.17 22.34 23.91
N CYS A 367 -9.25 21.01 24.06
CA CYS A 367 -10.39 20.22 23.56
C CYS A 367 -11.70 20.57 24.30
N MET A 368 -11.62 20.81 25.62
CA MET A 368 -12.77 21.26 26.43
C MET A 368 -13.20 22.70 26.10
N ARG A 369 -12.26 23.63 25.90
CA ARG A 369 -12.56 25.02 25.52
C ARG A 369 -13.05 25.17 24.06
N GLY A 370 -12.70 24.24 23.18
CA GLY A 370 -13.24 24.15 21.82
C GLY A 370 -14.72 23.77 21.80
N CYS A 371 -15.14 22.89 22.71
CA CYS A 371 -16.56 22.53 22.90
C CYS A 371 -17.38 23.65 23.56
N GLU A 372 -16.81 24.44 24.48
CA GLU A 372 -17.52 25.58 25.09
C GLU A 372 -17.73 26.74 24.10
N LYS A 373 -16.78 27.01 23.18
CA LYS A 373 -16.95 28.08 22.18
C LYS A 373 -17.96 27.72 21.06
N ALA A 374 -18.16 26.43 20.79
CA ALA A 374 -19.22 25.99 19.88
C ALA A 374 -20.63 26.09 20.51
N ALA A 375 -20.73 26.11 21.84
CA ALA A 375 -21.99 26.29 22.56
C ALA A 375 -22.39 27.77 22.79
N ILE A 376 -21.46 28.72 22.65
CA ILE A 376 -21.71 30.16 22.90
C ILE A 376 -22.16 30.92 21.62
N LEU A 377 -22.06 30.31 20.43
CA LEU A 377 -22.49 30.94 19.16
C LEU A 377 -23.93 30.58 18.73
N ALA A 378 -24.73 30.02 19.64
CA ALA A 378 -26.14 29.70 19.41
C ALA A 378 -27.07 30.28 20.50
N THR A 379 -26.85 31.53 20.93
CA THR A 379 -27.83 32.27 21.75
C THR A 379 -27.82 33.76 21.44
N SER A 380 -28.43 34.14 20.32
CA SER A 380 -29.00 35.48 20.15
C SER A 380 -30.27 35.38 19.32
N GLY A 381 -31.40 35.20 19.99
CA GLY A 381 -32.71 35.20 19.32
C GLY A 381 -33.82 34.56 20.14
N SER A 382 -34.54 35.41 20.87
CA SER A 382 -35.91 35.23 21.40
C SER A 382 -36.20 34.08 22.36
N GLY A 383 -36.74 34.48 23.53
CA GLY A 383 -36.97 33.61 24.67
C GLY A 383 -38.14 32.66 24.55
N LEU A 384 -38.00 31.56 25.30
CA LEU A 384 -39.00 30.88 26.13
C LEU A 384 -38.27 29.67 26.73
N ALA A 385 -38.26 29.56 28.06
CA ALA A 385 -37.55 28.51 28.79
C ALA A 385 -38.18 27.13 28.54
N PRO A 386 -37.40 26.03 28.41
CA PRO A 386 -37.95 24.68 28.52
C PRO A 386 -37.52 23.97 29.82
N ALA A 387 -38.47 23.22 30.35
CA ALA A 387 -38.28 22.23 31.41
C ALA A 387 -37.35 21.08 30.96
N CYS A 388 -36.55 20.57 31.89
CA CYS A 388 -35.76 19.35 31.71
C CYS A 388 -36.66 18.14 31.44
N VAL A 389 -36.50 17.50 30.28
CA VAL A 389 -36.95 16.13 30.04
C VAL A 389 -35.76 15.31 29.54
N ASP A 390 -35.43 14.29 30.33
CA ASP A 390 -34.40 13.29 30.09
C ASP A 390 -34.85 12.34 28.96
N VAL A 391 -34.11 12.27 27.85
CA VAL A 391 -34.44 11.37 26.72
C VAL A 391 -33.17 10.63 26.26
N ARG A 392 -33.13 9.34 26.59
CA ARG A 392 -32.23 8.34 25.99
C ARG A 392 -32.60 8.14 24.51
N PRO A 393 -31.65 8.00 23.57
CA PRO A 393 -31.98 7.76 22.17
C PRO A 393 -32.35 6.30 21.93
N GLN A 394 -33.62 6.05 21.60
CA GLN A 394 -34.05 4.87 20.86
C GLN A 394 -33.93 5.15 19.35
N LEU A 395 -33.26 4.23 18.66
CA LEU A 395 -33.22 4.13 17.20
C LEU A 395 -34.62 3.84 16.64
N THR A 396 -35.13 4.71 15.76
CA THR A 396 -36.17 4.32 14.80
C THR A 396 -35.92 4.95 13.43
N PHE A 397 -35.97 4.08 12.42
CA PHE A 397 -35.95 4.35 10.99
C PHE A 397 -37.03 5.37 10.57
N SER A 398 -36.64 6.35 9.75
CA SER A 398 -37.56 7.23 9.05
C SER A 398 -37.91 6.65 7.67
N SER A 399 -39.18 6.24 7.52
CA SER A 399 -39.82 5.96 6.24
C SER A 399 -40.42 7.23 5.65
N ILE A 400 -40.35 7.31 4.33
CA ILE A 400 -40.87 8.35 3.43
C ILE A 400 -42.38 8.57 3.61
N VAL A 401 -42.80 9.82 3.70
CA VAL A 401 -44.21 10.25 3.70
C VAL A 401 -44.68 10.41 2.25
N VAL A 402 -45.76 9.71 1.89
CA VAL A 402 -46.58 9.96 0.70
C VAL A 402 -47.95 10.47 1.17
N ILE A 403 -48.41 11.59 0.60
CA ILE A 403 -49.68 12.24 0.91
C ILE A 403 -50.80 11.57 0.09
N GLY A 404 -51.92 11.20 0.72
CA GLY A 404 -53.12 10.69 0.05
C GLY A 404 -54.33 10.63 0.98
N GLY A 405 -55.44 11.27 0.56
CA GLY A 405 -56.61 11.61 1.39
C GLY A 405 -57.63 10.50 1.74
N GLN A 406 -58.50 10.90 2.68
CA GLN A 406 -59.90 10.51 2.96
C GLN A 406 -60.27 9.28 3.82
N ARG A 407 -61.05 9.61 4.88
CA ARG A 407 -62.28 8.99 5.49
C ARG A 407 -62.28 7.45 5.67
N SER A 408 -62.64 6.81 6.80
CA SER A 408 -63.61 7.10 7.87
C SER A 408 -63.59 6.00 8.97
N HIS A 409 -63.69 6.39 10.25
CA HIS A 409 -64.37 5.74 11.41
C HIS A 409 -64.04 4.28 11.89
N PRO A 410 -64.37 3.93 13.17
CA PRO A 410 -63.39 3.32 14.10
C PRO A 410 -63.84 1.99 14.76
N SER A 411 -62.91 1.21 15.33
CA SER A 411 -63.22 0.34 16.49
C SER A 411 -61.98 -0.29 17.15
N GLN A 412 -61.82 0.06 18.44
CA GLN A 412 -61.66 -0.82 19.62
C GLN A 412 -60.53 -1.89 19.68
N THR A 413 -59.49 -1.53 20.45
CA THR A 413 -58.93 -2.21 21.66
C THR A 413 -58.32 -3.63 21.61
N PRO A 414 -57.38 -3.93 22.54
CA PRO A 414 -56.14 -4.67 22.25
C PRO A 414 -56.05 -6.03 22.92
N PHE A 415 -55.18 -6.94 22.47
CA PHE A 415 -54.52 -7.92 23.37
C PHE A 415 -53.25 -8.54 22.71
N ARG A 416 -52.14 -8.44 23.44
CA ARG A 416 -50.85 -9.15 23.25
C ARG A 416 -50.96 -10.58 23.84
N PRO A 417 -49.89 -11.40 23.87
CA PRO A 417 -48.93 -11.81 22.85
C PRO A 417 -48.76 -13.35 22.84
N LYS A 418 -48.10 -13.96 21.86
CA LYS A 418 -47.35 -15.21 22.10
C LYS A 418 -46.24 -15.41 21.06
N ARG A 419 -45.04 -15.63 21.61
CA ARG A 419 -43.80 -15.98 20.91
C ARG A 419 -43.98 -17.29 20.16
N CYS A 420 -43.44 -17.38 18.94
CA CYS A 420 -42.99 -18.65 18.40
C CYS A 420 -41.66 -18.49 17.67
N SER A 421 -40.78 -19.41 18.03
CA SER A 421 -39.48 -19.77 17.48
C SER A 421 -39.50 -19.89 15.95
N PHE A 422 -38.41 -19.52 15.28
CA PHE A 422 -38.15 -19.90 13.90
C PHE A 422 -36.81 -20.62 13.79
N TYR A 423 -36.91 -21.90 13.49
CA TYR A 423 -35.90 -22.66 12.76
C TYR A 423 -36.56 -23.19 11.48
N SER A 424 -35.81 -23.14 10.39
CA SER A 424 -35.88 -24.01 9.20
C SER A 424 -36.56 -23.50 7.91
N LEU A 425 -35.67 -23.18 6.95
CA LEU A 425 -35.57 -23.64 5.55
C LEU A 425 -36.72 -23.50 4.52
N PHE A 426 -36.33 -22.85 3.40
CA PHE A 426 -36.47 -23.24 1.98
C PHE A 426 -37.84 -23.38 1.28
N LEU A 427 -37.95 -22.59 0.20
CA LEU A 427 -38.66 -22.78 -1.10
C LEU A 427 -40.19 -22.72 -1.19
N HIS A 428 -40.70 -21.69 -1.90
CA HIS A 428 -41.45 -21.92 -3.15
C HIS A 428 -41.67 -20.66 -4.02
N ASN A 429 -41.72 -20.92 -5.33
CA ASN A 429 -41.98 -20.05 -6.46
C ASN A 429 -43.39 -19.43 -6.52
N LEU A 430 -43.52 -18.44 -7.42
CA LEU A 430 -44.72 -18.08 -8.20
C LEU A 430 -45.85 -17.32 -7.47
N TYR A 431 -46.08 -16.05 -7.83
CA TYR A 431 -47.33 -15.60 -8.47
C TYR A 431 -47.30 -14.08 -8.80
N ILE A 432 -47.75 -13.78 -10.03
CA ILE A 432 -48.25 -12.49 -10.57
C ILE A 432 -47.21 -11.53 -11.19
N SER A 433 -46.89 -11.85 -12.46
CA SER A 433 -46.90 -10.89 -13.57
C SER A 433 -48.35 -10.61 -14.00
N LEU A 434 -48.56 -9.49 -14.71
CA LEU A 434 -49.80 -8.95 -15.31
C LEU A 434 -50.47 -7.82 -14.51
N PHE A 435 -49.97 -6.59 -14.67
CA PHE A 435 -50.80 -5.41 -14.94
C PHE A 435 -49.90 -4.30 -15.50
N TYR A 436 -50.27 -3.79 -16.69
CA TYR A 436 -49.61 -2.75 -17.52
C TYR A 436 -48.36 -3.21 -18.28
N SER A 437 -48.27 -3.18 -19.61
CA SER A 437 -49.07 -2.45 -20.61
C SER A 437 -48.97 -3.14 -21.98
N SER A 438 -50.13 -3.46 -22.57
CA SER A 438 -50.31 -3.71 -24.00
C SER A 438 -51.60 -3.01 -24.42
N VAL A 439 -51.46 -1.83 -25.03
CA VAL A 439 -52.40 -1.30 -26.02
C VAL A 439 -51.59 -0.50 -27.02
N ALA A 440 -51.27 -1.12 -28.15
CA ALA A 440 -51.30 -0.49 -29.47
C ALA A 440 -51.06 -1.57 -30.53
N HIS A 441 -52.14 -2.05 -31.16
CA HIS A 441 -52.07 -2.83 -32.39
C HIS A 441 -53.04 -2.24 -33.42
N LYS A 442 -52.52 -2.08 -34.65
CA LYS A 442 -53.15 -1.95 -35.98
C LYS A 442 -53.68 -0.57 -36.42
N ILE A 443 -53.12 -0.09 -37.54
CA ILE A 443 -53.84 0.16 -38.82
C ILE A 443 -52.83 0.27 -40.00
N HIS A 444 -53.08 -0.60 -41.01
CA HIS A 444 -52.91 -0.49 -42.48
C HIS A 444 -51.57 -0.54 -43.26
N HIS A 445 -51.53 -1.56 -44.13
CA HIS A 445 -50.95 -1.75 -45.48
C HIS A 445 -50.45 -0.52 -46.28
N PHE A 446 -49.29 -0.68 -46.94
CA PHE A 446 -49.14 -0.60 -48.41
C PHE A 446 -47.86 -1.35 -48.86
N THR A 447 -47.76 -1.60 -50.16
CA THR A 447 -47.28 -2.83 -50.82
C THR A 447 -46.07 -2.57 -51.74
N PHE A 448 -45.47 -3.67 -52.26
CA PHE A 448 -44.48 -3.84 -53.36
C PHE A 448 -42.98 -3.73 -52.96
N ALA A 449 -42.12 -4.75 -53.05
CA ALA A 449 -41.83 -5.85 -54.01
C ALA A 449 -40.65 -5.54 -54.94
N TYR A 450 -39.62 -6.40 -54.87
CA TYR A 450 -38.76 -7.02 -55.91
C TYR A 450 -37.46 -7.46 -55.20
N SER A 451 -37.23 -8.77 -54.95
CA SER A 451 -36.60 -9.76 -55.85
C SER A 451 -35.22 -9.30 -56.35
N SER A 452 -34.15 -10.08 -56.39
CA SER A 452 -33.90 -11.52 -56.21
C SER A 452 -32.42 -11.74 -56.54
N SER A 453 -31.78 -12.74 -55.91
CA SER A 453 -30.72 -13.63 -56.45
C SER A 453 -29.43 -12.99 -57.03
N SER A 454 -28.22 -13.51 -56.96
CA SER A 454 -27.66 -14.87 -56.91
C SER A 454 -26.13 -14.64 -56.83
N SER A 455 -25.42 -15.19 -55.84
CA SER A 455 -24.56 -16.39 -55.94
C SER A 455 -23.34 -16.30 -56.87
N THR A 456 -22.20 -16.82 -56.34
CA THR A 456 -21.09 -17.53 -57.02
C THR A 456 -20.15 -16.70 -57.92
N THR A 457 -18.83 -16.86 -58.02
CA THR A 457 -17.73 -17.57 -57.34
C THR A 457 -16.45 -17.26 -58.16
N TRP A 458 -15.29 -17.31 -57.51
CA TRP A 458 -13.99 -17.82 -58.01
C TRP A 458 -13.15 -17.05 -59.07
N VAL A 459 -11.87 -16.91 -58.67
CA VAL A 459 -10.60 -17.08 -59.42
C VAL A 459 -10.11 -16.00 -60.39
N GLY A 460 -8.94 -15.45 -60.05
CA GLY A 460 -7.71 -15.90 -60.72
C GLY A 460 -6.76 -14.83 -61.24
N SER A 461 -5.48 -15.03 -60.90
CA SER A 461 -4.27 -14.66 -61.69
C SER A 461 -3.91 -13.17 -61.71
N LYS A 462 -2.66 -12.71 -61.91
CA LYS A 462 -1.27 -13.21 -61.88
C LYS A 462 -0.43 -11.94 -62.15
N GLU A 463 0.82 -11.94 -61.68
CA GLU A 463 2.01 -11.30 -62.30
C GLU A 463 1.90 -9.85 -62.83
N ASN A 464 2.61 -8.93 -62.15
CA ASN A 464 3.87 -8.35 -62.64
C ASN A 464 4.63 -7.67 -61.51
#